data_AF-A0A5C7RII2-F1
#
_entry.id   AF-A0A5C7RII2-F1
#
_cell.length_a   1.000
_cell.length_b   1.000
_cell.length_c   1.000
_cell.angle_alpha   90.00
_cell.angle_beta   90.00
_cell.angle_gamma   90.00
#
_symmetry.space_group_name_H-M   'P 1'
#
loop_
_entity.id
_entity.type
_entity.pdbx_description
1 polymer ?
#
loop_
_entity_poly.entity_id
_entity_poly.type
_entity_poly.pdbx_seq_one_letter_code
_entity_poly.pdbx_strand_id
1 'polypeptide(L)'
;MTQDGDLVDEDIASLEPVPLAARSSDYSFSQSKLVLAKKIYKDHPIGFYSACRFQAQAKLLVPDWKTCGYQARKNPERAKRIEWEHVVPAWVFGHQLQCWQQGGRAACRDHNAQFRQMEADMHNLVPAIGELNGDRSNFPYGMVNGEARAYGAKVNMEIDFKTRTAEPPETVYGDVARINFYMRDRYKLTLSQQQLQLFSAWNNLDPVDAWEQQRNELIRQAQGNDNPYVTHYQRVDGKQVNAIEQDWVDELYLMIFNQRSSLPYVVFALATILYLGYLKYRRTRTTQQKPSSTNSKTTRKTRKAK
;
A
#
# COMPACT_ATOMS: atom_id res chain seq x y z
N MET A 1 0.53 3.07 -23.65
CA MET A 1 0.94 3.26 -22.25
C MET A 1 0.86 4.74 -21.94
N THR A 2 0.30 5.09 -20.80
CA THR A 2 0.38 6.43 -20.23
C THR A 2 1.82 6.75 -19.80
N GLN A 3 2.09 8.00 -19.41
CA GLN A 3 3.44 8.48 -19.07
C GLN A 3 4.09 7.72 -17.89
N ASP A 4 3.28 7.04 -17.08
CA ASP A 4 3.62 6.18 -15.94
C ASP A 4 3.68 4.68 -16.27
N GLY A 5 3.43 4.30 -17.53
CA GLY A 5 3.50 2.90 -17.99
C GLY A 5 2.18 2.12 -17.87
N ASP A 6 1.09 2.77 -17.47
CA ASP A 6 -0.22 2.13 -17.37
C ASP A 6 -0.92 1.96 -18.72
N LEU A 7 -1.81 0.98 -18.79
CA LEU A 7 -2.52 0.59 -20.00
C LEU A 7 -3.97 1.10 -19.89
N VAL A 8 -4.37 1.96 -20.83
CA VAL A 8 -5.50 2.92 -20.72
C VAL A 8 -6.88 2.28 -20.49
N ASP A 9 -7.03 0.98 -20.69
CA ASP A 9 -8.31 0.26 -20.51
C ASP A 9 -8.17 -1.01 -19.63
N GLU A 10 -6.96 -1.32 -19.16
CA GLU A 10 -6.70 -2.57 -18.45
C GLU A 10 -7.21 -2.55 -17.01
N ASP A 11 -7.41 -1.38 -16.43
CA ASP A 11 -7.90 -1.26 -15.06
C ASP A 11 -9.44 -1.15 -15.00
N ILE A 12 -10.13 -1.07 -16.16
CA ILE A 12 -11.60 -0.96 -16.19
C ILE A 12 -12.25 -2.15 -15.48
N ALA A 13 -13.18 -1.83 -14.57
CA ALA A 13 -13.98 -2.81 -13.86
C ALA A 13 -15.15 -3.28 -14.73
N SER A 14 -15.10 -4.55 -15.13
CA SER A 14 -16.07 -5.20 -16.01
C SER A 14 -16.60 -6.50 -15.41
N LEU A 15 -17.85 -6.85 -15.73
CA LEU A 15 -18.49 -8.11 -15.38
C LEU A 15 -18.27 -9.22 -16.42
N GLU A 16 -17.59 -8.93 -17.53
CA GLU A 16 -17.24 -9.90 -18.54
C GLU A 16 -15.75 -10.28 -18.48
N PRO A 17 -15.41 -11.55 -18.76
CA PRO A 17 -14.03 -11.92 -18.98
C PRO A 17 -13.49 -11.16 -20.21
N VAL A 18 -12.37 -10.46 -20.06
CA VAL A 18 -11.63 -9.91 -21.20
C VAL A 18 -11.12 -11.09 -22.03
N PRO A 19 -11.25 -11.10 -23.38
CA PRO A 19 -10.73 -12.16 -24.21
C PRO A 19 -9.24 -12.35 -23.93
N LEU A 20 -8.88 -13.47 -23.29
CA LEU A 20 -7.49 -13.77 -22.96
C LEU A 20 -6.72 -14.03 -24.27
N ALA A 21 -5.69 -13.23 -24.53
CA ALA A 21 -4.55 -13.74 -25.27
C ALA A 21 -3.96 -14.89 -24.44
N ALA A 22 -3.86 -16.06 -25.06
CA ALA A 22 -3.62 -17.33 -24.39
C ALA A 22 -2.31 -17.33 -23.57
N ARG A 23 -2.44 -17.36 -22.24
CA ARG A 23 -1.60 -18.16 -21.32
C ARG A 23 -2.15 -18.08 -19.90
N SER A 24 -2.72 -19.20 -19.46
CA SER A 24 -3.23 -19.44 -18.12
C SER A 24 -2.11 -19.46 -17.08
N SER A 25 -2.17 -18.55 -16.12
CA SER A 25 -1.80 -18.85 -14.74
C SER A 25 -3.04 -18.78 -13.89
N ASP A 26 -3.12 -19.59 -12.82
CA ASP A 26 -4.25 -19.65 -11.88
C ASP A 26 -4.61 -18.29 -11.25
N TYR A 27 -3.70 -17.31 -11.37
CA TYR A 27 -3.85 -15.91 -11.01
C TYR A 27 -3.60 -15.04 -12.25
N SER A 28 -4.65 -14.42 -12.79
CA SER A 28 -4.53 -13.39 -13.82
C SER A 28 -5.26 -12.15 -13.36
N PHE A 29 -4.72 -10.96 -13.69
CA PHE A 29 -5.32 -9.69 -13.28
C PHE A 29 -6.79 -9.59 -13.72
N SER A 30 -7.12 -10.01 -14.94
CA SER A 30 -8.50 -10.07 -15.44
C SER A 30 -9.42 -10.97 -14.60
N GLN A 31 -8.93 -12.11 -14.12
CA GLN A 31 -9.69 -13.01 -13.24
C GLN A 31 -9.92 -12.37 -11.86
N SER A 32 -8.90 -11.74 -11.28
CA SER A 32 -9.02 -11.03 -10.00
C SER A 32 -10.06 -9.92 -10.08
N LYS A 33 -10.04 -9.09 -11.14
CA LYS A 33 -11.05 -8.05 -11.38
C LYS A 33 -12.47 -8.63 -11.46
N LEU A 34 -12.64 -9.78 -12.12
CA LEU A 34 -13.94 -10.43 -12.26
C LEU A 34 -14.46 -10.96 -10.91
N VAL A 35 -13.59 -11.57 -10.11
CA VAL A 35 -13.92 -12.04 -8.76
C VAL A 35 -14.27 -10.87 -7.84
N LEU A 36 -13.47 -9.79 -7.89
CA LEU A 36 -13.73 -8.59 -7.13
C LEU A 36 -15.10 -7.99 -7.47
N ALA A 37 -15.44 -7.89 -8.76
CA ALA A 37 -16.72 -7.33 -9.20
C ALA A 37 -17.94 -8.22 -8.88
N LYS A 38 -17.82 -9.55 -9.05
CA LYS A 38 -18.97 -10.47 -8.94
C LYS A 38 -19.19 -11.03 -7.54
N LYS A 39 -18.14 -11.10 -6.72
CA LYS A 39 -18.19 -11.79 -5.42
C LYS A 39 -17.87 -10.85 -4.26
N ILE A 40 -16.73 -10.14 -4.34
CA ILE A 40 -16.23 -9.40 -3.17
C ILE A 40 -17.03 -8.11 -2.96
N TYR A 41 -17.10 -7.23 -3.96
CA TYR A 41 -17.75 -5.92 -3.85
C TYR A 41 -19.24 -5.93 -4.23
N LYS A 42 -19.83 -7.10 -4.50
CA LYS A 42 -21.23 -7.23 -4.92
C LYS A 42 -22.19 -6.60 -3.90
N ASP A 43 -21.98 -6.89 -2.62
CA ASP A 43 -22.85 -6.44 -1.53
C ASP A 43 -22.28 -5.20 -0.80
N HIS A 44 -21.13 -4.71 -1.23
CA HIS A 44 -20.51 -3.47 -0.75
C HIS A 44 -20.03 -2.61 -1.95
N PRO A 45 -20.92 -2.09 -2.80
CA PRO A 45 -20.52 -1.40 -4.01
C PRO A 45 -20.20 0.08 -3.73
N ILE A 46 -19.14 0.34 -2.94
CA ILE A 46 -18.69 1.68 -2.51
C ILE A 46 -17.28 1.94 -3.05
N GLY A 47 -17.09 3.09 -3.70
CA GLY A 47 -15.79 3.53 -4.21
C GLY A 47 -14.83 3.88 -3.06
N PHE A 48 -13.59 3.40 -3.15
CA PHE A 48 -12.61 3.43 -2.08
C PHE A 48 -12.23 4.85 -1.63
N TYR A 49 -11.88 5.74 -2.57
CA TYR A 49 -11.51 7.12 -2.23
C TYR A 49 -12.69 8.10 -2.17
N SER A 50 -13.75 7.82 -2.91
CA SER A 50 -14.84 8.78 -3.10
C SER A 50 -16.08 8.50 -2.25
N ALA A 51 -16.16 7.31 -1.65
CA ALA A 51 -17.35 6.78 -0.99
C ALA A 51 -18.63 6.79 -1.86
N CYS A 52 -18.51 6.98 -3.18
CA CYS A 52 -19.65 6.93 -4.08
C CYS A 52 -20.15 5.49 -4.19
N ARG A 53 -21.47 5.29 -4.11
CA ARG A 53 -22.04 4.01 -4.52
C ARG A 53 -21.79 3.82 -6.00
N PHE A 54 -21.54 2.59 -6.42
CA PHE A 54 -21.53 2.21 -7.83
C PHE A 54 -22.48 1.06 -8.09
N GLN A 55 -22.76 0.80 -9.35
CA GLN A 55 -23.62 -0.31 -9.75
C GLN A 55 -23.19 -0.86 -11.10
N ALA A 56 -23.57 -2.10 -11.35
CA ALA A 56 -23.43 -2.68 -12.67
C ALA A 56 -24.40 -1.99 -13.65
N GLN A 57 -23.88 -1.48 -14.76
CA GLN A 57 -24.66 -1.01 -15.90
C GLN A 57 -24.13 -1.68 -17.16
N ALA A 58 -24.97 -2.54 -17.75
CA ALA A 58 -24.55 -3.49 -18.77
C ALA A 58 -23.30 -4.28 -18.30
N LYS A 59 -22.16 -4.06 -18.95
CA LYS A 59 -20.91 -4.79 -18.69
C LYS A 59 -19.99 -4.08 -17.71
N LEU A 60 -20.23 -2.80 -17.41
CA LEU A 60 -19.32 -1.95 -16.65
C LEU A 60 -19.85 -1.67 -15.25
N LEU A 61 -18.94 -1.38 -14.32
CA LEU A 61 -19.29 -0.78 -13.04
C LEU A 61 -19.28 0.75 -13.20
N VAL A 62 -20.40 1.39 -12.86
CA VAL A 62 -20.63 2.84 -13.05
C VAL A 62 -20.89 3.48 -11.68
N PRO A 63 -20.13 4.52 -11.30
CA PRO A 63 -20.37 5.27 -10.07
C PRO A 63 -21.62 6.14 -10.18
N ASP A 64 -22.38 6.25 -9.08
CA ASP A 64 -23.42 7.25 -8.90
C ASP A 64 -22.85 8.45 -8.14
N TRP A 65 -22.45 9.47 -8.89
CA TRP A 65 -21.83 10.69 -8.35
C TRP A 65 -22.74 11.43 -7.35
N LYS A 66 -24.06 11.29 -7.43
CA LYS A 66 -24.99 11.99 -6.53
C LYS A 66 -24.89 11.48 -5.10
N THR A 67 -24.53 10.21 -4.91
CA THR A 67 -24.47 9.58 -3.58
C THR A 67 -23.35 10.14 -2.68
N CYS A 68 -22.29 10.66 -3.30
CA CYS A 68 -21.11 11.21 -2.64
C CYS A 68 -20.89 12.70 -2.95
N GLY A 69 -21.60 13.27 -3.93
CA GLY A 69 -21.38 14.64 -4.40
C GLY A 69 -20.13 14.81 -5.27
N TYR A 70 -19.72 13.76 -5.99
CA TYR A 70 -18.56 13.80 -6.88
C TYR A 70 -18.75 14.79 -8.02
N GLN A 71 -17.69 15.54 -8.33
CA GLN A 71 -17.61 16.42 -9.48
C GLN A 71 -16.33 16.11 -10.24
N ALA A 72 -16.44 15.92 -11.56
CA ALA A 72 -15.27 15.64 -12.37
C ALA A 72 -14.37 16.88 -12.44
N ARG A 73 -13.06 16.68 -12.24
CA ARG A 73 -12.08 17.77 -12.22
C ARG A 73 -11.66 18.19 -13.62
N LYS A 74 -11.37 17.23 -14.49
CA LYS A 74 -10.79 17.41 -15.84
C LYS A 74 -11.27 16.38 -16.87
N ASN A 75 -11.50 15.13 -16.49
CA ASN A 75 -11.81 14.01 -17.35
C ASN A 75 -13.15 13.34 -16.97
N PRO A 76 -14.29 13.97 -17.31
CA PRO A 76 -15.61 13.42 -17.01
C PRO A 76 -15.87 12.08 -17.70
N GLU A 77 -15.29 11.82 -18.88
CA GLU A 77 -15.47 10.55 -19.58
C GLU A 77 -14.87 9.37 -18.81
N ARG A 78 -13.67 9.55 -18.24
CA ARG A 78 -13.07 8.52 -17.38
C ARG A 78 -13.76 8.41 -16.02
N ALA A 79 -14.32 9.51 -15.51
CA ALA A 79 -15.08 9.50 -14.26
C ALA A 79 -16.41 8.71 -14.34
N LYS A 80 -16.92 8.40 -15.54
CA LYS A 80 -18.16 7.62 -15.75
C LYS A 80 -18.02 6.12 -15.44
N ARG A 81 -16.83 5.64 -15.10
CA ARG A 81 -16.57 4.22 -14.84
C ARG A 81 -15.77 4.02 -13.56
N ILE A 82 -15.93 2.84 -12.97
CA ILE A 82 -15.02 2.33 -11.95
C ILE A 82 -13.84 1.66 -12.62
N GLU A 83 -12.66 1.90 -12.08
CA GLU A 83 -11.42 1.21 -12.38
C GLU A 83 -10.91 0.53 -11.10
N TRP A 84 -10.23 -0.61 -11.25
CA TRP A 84 -9.55 -1.30 -10.16
C TRP A 84 -8.21 -0.63 -9.94
N GLU A 85 -8.13 0.14 -8.86
CA GLU A 85 -6.94 0.83 -8.40
C GLU A 85 -5.98 -0.15 -7.72
N HIS A 86 -4.70 -0.01 -8.05
CA HIS A 86 -3.60 -0.66 -7.34
C HIS A 86 -3.12 0.26 -6.23
N VAL A 87 -3.56 0.00 -4.98
CA VAL A 87 -3.20 0.85 -3.83
C VAL A 87 -1.68 1.00 -3.69
N VAL A 88 -0.92 -0.08 -3.88
CA VAL A 88 0.50 -0.03 -4.24
C VAL A 88 0.60 -0.08 -5.77
N PRO A 89 0.97 1.01 -6.47
CA PRO A 89 0.91 1.07 -7.93
C PRO A 89 1.73 -0.01 -8.61
N ALA A 90 1.30 -0.46 -9.79
CA ALA A 90 2.05 -1.43 -10.59
C ALA A 90 3.47 -0.99 -10.91
N TRP A 91 3.65 0.32 -11.10
CA TRP A 91 4.96 0.92 -11.24
C TRP A 91 5.88 0.65 -10.04
N VAL A 92 5.38 0.74 -8.81
CA VAL A 92 6.20 0.57 -7.58
C VAL A 92 6.81 -0.83 -7.53
N PHE A 93 6.03 -1.87 -7.82
CA PHE A 93 6.51 -3.25 -7.77
C PHE A 93 7.06 -3.78 -9.10
N GLY A 94 7.01 -2.98 -10.17
CA GLY A 94 7.38 -3.40 -11.52
C GLY A 94 8.56 -2.67 -12.14
N HIS A 95 8.72 -1.36 -11.89
CA HIS A 95 9.60 -0.51 -12.69
C HIS A 95 11.08 -0.92 -12.68
N GLN A 96 11.56 -1.58 -11.62
CA GLN A 96 12.95 -2.03 -11.51
C GLN A 96 13.20 -3.38 -12.20
N LEU A 97 12.15 -4.07 -12.64
CA LEU A 97 12.27 -5.38 -13.27
C LEU A 97 12.75 -5.24 -14.71
N GLN A 98 13.57 -6.20 -15.15
CA GLN A 98 14.09 -6.24 -16.52
C GLN A 98 12.98 -6.22 -17.58
N CYS A 99 11.87 -6.95 -17.35
CA CYS A 99 10.71 -6.93 -18.24
C CYS A 99 10.14 -5.52 -18.44
N TRP A 100 10.16 -4.69 -17.39
CA TRP A 100 9.61 -3.34 -17.45
C TRP A 100 10.52 -2.43 -18.28
N GLN A 101 11.83 -2.60 -18.13
CA GLN A 101 12.81 -1.90 -18.96
C GLN A 101 12.74 -2.31 -20.44
N GLN A 102 12.29 -3.53 -20.73
CA GLN A 102 12.21 -4.09 -22.08
C GLN A 102 10.87 -3.82 -22.80
N GLY A 103 9.83 -3.42 -22.08
CA GLY A 103 8.51 -3.16 -22.69
C GLY A 103 7.40 -2.79 -21.72
N GLY A 104 7.76 -2.20 -20.58
CA GLY A 104 6.83 -1.70 -19.57
C GLY A 104 5.97 -2.79 -18.91
N ARG A 105 4.82 -2.36 -18.39
CA ARG A 105 3.84 -3.22 -17.71
C ARG A 105 3.39 -4.39 -18.57
N ALA A 106 3.19 -4.17 -19.88
CA ALA A 106 2.79 -5.22 -20.82
C ALA A 106 3.83 -6.35 -20.92
N ALA A 107 5.10 -6.02 -21.11
CA ALA A 107 6.16 -7.03 -21.15
C ALA A 107 6.31 -7.79 -19.82
N CYS A 108 6.09 -7.13 -18.67
CA CYS A 108 6.07 -7.82 -17.39
C CYS A 108 4.91 -8.78 -17.22
N ARG A 109 3.73 -8.43 -17.75
CA ARG A 109 2.59 -9.36 -17.79
C ARG A 109 2.92 -10.60 -18.61
N ASP A 110 3.59 -10.45 -19.74
CA ASP A 110 3.88 -11.59 -20.61
C ASP A 110 5.01 -12.47 -20.04
N HIS A 111 6.03 -11.86 -19.43
CA HIS A 111 7.31 -12.53 -19.19
C HIS A 111 7.69 -12.68 -17.72
N ASN A 112 7.00 -12.04 -16.77
CA ASN A 112 7.37 -12.10 -15.35
C ASN A 112 6.22 -12.65 -14.48
N ALA A 113 6.39 -13.88 -13.99
CA ALA A 113 5.38 -14.56 -13.17
C ALA A 113 5.16 -13.89 -11.81
N GLN A 114 6.22 -13.38 -11.17
CA GLN A 114 6.11 -12.66 -9.90
C GLN A 114 5.36 -11.34 -10.08
N PHE A 115 5.62 -10.61 -11.16
CA PHE A 115 4.88 -9.41 -11.51
C PHE A 115 3.39 -9.70 -11.70
N ARG A 116 3.03 -10.73 -12.47
CA ARG A 116 1.65 -11.15 -12.64
C ARG A 116 0.96 -11.47 -11.31
N GLN A 117 1.68 -12.12 -10.39
CA GLN A 117 1.16 -12.42 -9.06
C GLN A 117 0.88 -11.14 -8.26
N MET A 118 1.82 -10.18 -8.24
CA MET A 118 1.65 -8.89 -7.57
C MET A 118 0.51 -8.06 -8.17
N GLU A 119 0.41 -8.05 -9.50
CA GLU A 119 -0.63 -7.30 -10.22
C GLU A 119 -2.02 -7.91 -9.99
N ALA A 120 -2.12 -9.24 -9.88
CA ALA A 120 -3.37 -9.95 -9.67
C ALA A 120 -3.79 -10.06 -8.19
N ASP A 121 -2.98 -9.58 -7.24
CA ASP A 121 -3.28 -9.71 -5.82
C ASP A 121 -4.48 -8.86 -5.41
N MET A 122 -5.59 -9.52 -5.08
CA MET A 122 -6.87 -8.88 -4.75
C MET A 122 -6.78 -8.05 -3.47
N HIS A 123 -5.84 -8.32 -2.57
CA HIS A 123 -5.65 -7.46 -1.39
C HIS A 123 -5.23 -6.05 -1.78
N ASN A 124 -4.51 -5.90 -2.89
CA ASN A 124 -4.03 -4.61 -3.41
C ASN A 124 -5.01 -3.90 -4.36
N LEU A 125 -6.17 -4.49 -4.64
CA LEU A 125 -7.13 -4.00 -5.62
C LEU A 125 -8.40 -3.45 -4.97
N VAL A 126 -8.71 -2.19 -5.28
CA VAL A 126 -9.87 -1.45 -4.73
C VAL A 126 -10.63 -0.70 -5.83
N PRO A 127 -11.96 -0.52 -5.72
CA PRO A 127 -12.73 0.19 -6.73
C PRO A 127 -12.54 1.69 -6.60
N ALA A 128 -12.06 2.37 -7.64
CA ALA A 128 -11.92 3.82 -7.69
C ALA A 128 -12.67 4.40 -8.89
N ILE A 129 -13.14 5.64 -8.77
CA ILE A 129 -13.61 6.38 -9.95
C ILE A 129 -12.43 6.55 -10.91
N GLY A 130 -12.61 6.25 -12.20
CA GLY A 130 -11.48 6.20 -13.12
C GLY A 130 -10.67 7.49 -13.20
N GLU A 131 -11.32 8.66 -13.12
CA GLU A 131 -10.58 9.93 -13.08
C GLU A 131 -9.68 10.03 -11.84
N LEU A 132 -10.19 9.71 -10.65
CA LEU A 132 -9.37 9.65 -9.42
C LEU A 132 -8.21 8.66 -9.58
N ASN A 133 -8.49 7.49 -10.15
CA ASN A 133 -7.49 6.43 -10.34
C ASN A 133 -6.24 6.94 -11.07
N GLY A 134 -6.37 7.56 -12.24
CA GLY A 134 -5.15 8.05 -12.92
C GLY A 134 -4.82 9.52 -12.75
N ASP A 135 -5.64 10.32 -12.06
CA ASP A 135 -5.08 11.53 -11.44
C ASP A 135 -4.14 11.14 -10.29
N ARG A 136 -4.46 10.08 -9.52
CA ARG A 136 -3.57 9.51 -8.49
C ARG A 136 -2.30 8.93 -9.12
N SER A 137 -2.42 8.29 -10.30
CA SER A 137 -1.26 7.79 -11.06
C SER A 137 -0.38 6.87 -10.20
N ASN A 138 0.93 7.02 -10.25
CA ASN A 138 1.88 6.34 -9.36
C ASN A 138 2.36 7.24 -8.21
N PHE A 139 1.56 8.23 -7.81
CA PHE A 139 1.97 9.18 -6.76
C PHE A 139 2.03 8.49 -5.40
N PRO A 140 3.12 8.66 -4.63
CA PRO A 140 3.17 8.21 -3.25
C PRO A 140 2.09 8.89 -2.42
N TYR A 141 1.61 8.15 -1.41
CA TYR A 141 0.75 8.72 -0.40
C TYR A 141 1.51 9.69 0.52
N GLY A 142 0.82 10.73 0.95
CA GLY A 142 1.33 11.73 1.88
C GLY A 142 0.26 12.74 2.24
N MET A 143 0.59 13.65 3.16
CA MET A 143 -0.30 14.77 3.52
C MET A 143 -0.15 15.91 2.50
N VAL A 144 -1.26 16.46 2.05
CA VAL A 144 -1.40 17.55 1.08
C VAL A 144 -1.92 18.79 1.80
N ASN A 145 -1.25 19.93 1.62
CA ASN A 145 -1.68 21.18 2.24
C ASN A 145 -2.80 21.86 1.44
N GLY A 146 -3.74 22.48 2.15
CA GLY A 146 -4.76 23.37 1.58
C GLY A 146 -6.04 22.68 1.08
N GLU A 147 -5.99 21.37 0.80
CA GLU A 147 -7.15 20.51 0.50
C GLU A 147 -8.21 21.16 -0.39
N ALA A 148 -7.90 21.39 -1.67
CA ALA A 148 -8.73 22.17 -2.57
C ALA A 148 -10.10 21.55 -2.92
N ARG A 149 -10.39 20.31 -2.47
CA ARG A 149 -11.62 19.56 -2.73
C ARG A 149 -11.96 19.48 -4.22
N ALA A 150 -10.93 19.18 -5.03
CA ALA A 150 -10.99 19.26 -6.49
C ALA A 150 -12.03 18.34 -7.16
N TYR A 151 -12.53 17.33 -6.43
CA TYR A 151 -13.50 16.35 -6.91
C TYR A 151 -14.90 16.51 -6.30
N GLY A 152 -15.20 17.70 -5.77
CA GLY A 152 -16.45 18.04 -5.11
C GLY A 152 -16.29 18.15 -3.58
N ALA A 153 -17.10 19.01 -2.97
CA ALA A 153 -16.93 19.43 -1.56
C ALA A 153 -16.98 18.30 -0.52
N LYS A 154 -17.52 17.13 -0.87
CA LYS A 154 -17.66 15.96 0.02
C LYS A 154 -16.67 14.84 -0.28
N VAL A 155 -15.91 14.93 -1.37
CA VAL A 155 -14.90 13.93 -1.74
C VAL A 155 -13.57 14.38 -1.16
N ASN A 156 -13.15 13.73 -0.07
CA ASN A 156 -11.89 14.02 0.62
C ASN A 156 -10.73 13.22 -0.01
N MET A 157 -10.47 13.43 -1.30
CA MET A 157 -9.29 12.89 -1.99
C MET A 157 -8.54 14.06 -2.60
N GLU A 158 -7.29 14.27 -2.19
CA GLU A 158 -6.47 15.38 -2.64
C GLU A 158 -5.28 14.89 -3.44
N ILE A 159 -5.00 15.59 -4.54
CA ILE A 159 -3.89 15.25 -5.44
C ILE A 159 -3.08 16.51 -5.72
N ASP A 160 -1.88 16.56 -5.16
CA ASP A 160 -0.90 17.59 -5.47
C ASP A 160 -0.06 17.11 -6.66
N PHE A 161 -0.40 17.58 -7.85
CA PHE A 161 0.34 17.27 -9.08
C PHE A 161 1.75 17.87 -9.11
N LYS A 162 2.02 18.93 -8.32
CA LYS A 162 3.33 19.60 -8.27
C LYS A 162 4.32 18.79 -7.43
N THR A 163 3.89 18.32 -6.26
CA THR A 163 4.72 17.45 -5.40
C THR A 163 4.56 15.97 -5.73
N ARG A 164 3.60 15.62 -6.61
CA ARG A 164 3.24 14.24 -6.96
C ARG A 164 2.84 13.46 -5.71
N THR A 165 1.89 13.99 -4.95
CA THR A 165 1.43 13.41 -3.69
C THR A 165 -0.08 13.22 -3.73
N ALA A 166 -0.54 12.07 -3.25
CA ALA A 166 -1.96 11.77 -3.08
C ALA A 166 -2.29 11.64 -1.59
N GLU A 167 -3.30 12.36 -1.14
CA GLU A 167 -3.89 12.19 0.19
C GLU A 167 -5.30 11.59 0.05
N PRO A 168 -5.51 10.34 0.49
CA PRO A 168 -6.83 9.71 0.48
C PRO A 168 -7.68 10.22 1.66
N PRO A 169 -8.99 9.90 1.70
CA PRO A 169 -9.79 10.24 2.86
C PRO A 169 -9.30 9.52 4.11
N GLU A 170 -9.47 10.15 5.26
CA GLU A 170 -9.06 9.62 6.56
C GLU A 170 -9.73 8.28 6.90
N THR A 171 -10.90 8.03 6.30
CA THR A 171 -11.68 6.79 6.47
C THR A 171 -11.07 5.58 5.77
N VAL A 172 -9.98 5.74 5.01
CA VAL A 172 -9.24 4.62 4.37
C VAL A 172 -7.74 4.67 4.63
N TYR A 173 -7.28 5.52 5.55
CA TYR A 173 -5.88 5.61 5.94
C TYR A 173 -5.34 4.25 6.39
N GLY A 174 -6.11 3.54 7.20
CA GLY A 174 -5.78 2.24 7.76
C GLY A 174 -5.67 1.18 6.67
N ASP A 175 -6.65 1.11 5.78
CA ASP A 175 -6.67 0.21 4.64
C ASP A 175 -5.43 0.41 3.76
N VAL A 176 -5.13 1.66 3.40
CA VAL A 176 -3.94 2.01 2.62
C VAL A 176 -2.67 1.53 3.33
N ALA A 177 -2.54 1.79 4.63
CA ALA A 177 -1.39 1.38 5.42
C ALA A 177 -1.22 -0.16 5.45
N ARG A 178 -2.30 -0.89 5.77
CA ARG A 178 -2.27 -2.35 5.89
C ARG A 178 -2.06 -3.05 4.56
N ILE A 179 -2.56 -2.50 3.45
CA ILE A 179 -2.25 -3.00 2.10
C ILE A 179 -0.78 -2.77 1.76
N ASN A 180 -0.21 -1.60 2.07
CA ASN A 180 1.21 -1.33 1.85
C ASN A 180 2.11 -2.26 2.68
N PHE A 181 1.79 -2.48 3.96
CA PHE A 181 2.54 -3.42 4.81
C PHE A 181 2.43 -4.87 4.32
N TYR A 182 1.25 -5.29 3.88
CA TYR A 182 1.04 -6.59 3.25
C TYR A 182 1.91 -6.78 2.01
N MET A 183 1.84 -5.84 1.06
CA MET A 183 2.59 -5.91 -0.19
C MET A 183 4.11 -5.90 0.06
N ARG A 184 4.57 -5.07 1.02
CA ARG A 184 5.96 -5.05 1.49
C ARG A 184 6.41 -6.44 1.93
N ASP A 185 5.70 -7.08 2.85
CA ASP A 185 6.15 -8.34 3.44
C ASP A 185 5.97 -9.54 2.53
N ARG A 186 4.85 -9.57 1.79
CA ARG A 186 4.49 -10.67 0.91
C ARG A 186 5.43 -10.78 -0.29
N TYR A 187 5.82 -9.63 -0.85
CA TYR A 187 6.60 -9.54 -2.08
C TYR A 187 7.99 -8.93 -1.90
N LYS A 188 8.39 -8.65 -0.66
CA LYS A 188 9.70 -8.09 -0.29
C LYS A 188 9.97 -6.73 -0.95
N LEU A 189 8.92 -5.92 -1.10
CA LEU A 189 9.06 -4.53 -1.53
C LEU A 189 9.68 -3.70 -0.41
N THR A 190 10.29 -2.58 -0.76
CA THR A 190 10.86 -1.64 0.22
C THR A 190 9.90 -0.48 0.44
N LEU A 191 9.73 -0.07 1.69
CA LEU A 191 9.09 1.19 2.05
C LEU A 191 10.14 2.13 2.64
N SER A 192 10.10 3.40 2.28
CA SER A 192 10.97 4.41 2.89
C SER A 192 10.62 4.62 4.36
N GLN A 193 11.54 5.20 5.14
CA GLN A 193 11.25 5.52 6.55
C GLN A 193 10.07 6.48 6.70
N GLN A 194 9.93 7.46 5.79
CA GLN A 194 8.78 8.34 5.77
C GLN A 194 7.47 7.58 5.53
N GLN A 195 7.46 6.62 4.60
CA GLN A 195 6.29 5.77 4.35
C GLN A 195 5.97 4.88 5.55
N LEU A 196 6.99 4.28 6.18
CA LEU A 196 6.79 3.46 7.38
C LEU A 196 6.18 4.27 8.53
N GLN A 197 6.68 5.49 8.76
CA GLN A 197 6.12 6.40 9.78
C GLN A 197 4.69 6.80 9.45
N LEU A 198 4.42 7.21 8.21
CA LEU A 198 3.09 7.60 7.74
C LEU A 198 2.08 6.46 7.91
N PHE A 199 2.39 5.29 7.34
CA PHE A 199 1.48 4.13 7.39
C PHE A 199 1.31 3.59 8.81
N SER A 200 2.31 3.70 9.68
CA SER A 200 2.14 3.34 11.09
C SER A 200 1.19 4.28 11.82
N ALA A 201 1.25 5.59 11.52
CA ALA A 201 0.31 6.56 12.06
C ALA A 201 -1.10 6.31 11.52
N TRP A 202 -1.24 6.12 10.21
CA TRP A 202 -2.51 5.86 9.54
C TRP A 202 -3.18 4.56 10.02
N ASN A 203 -2.44 3.47 10.16
CA ASN A 203 -2.95 2.22 10.74
C ASN A 203 -3.51 2.39 12.17
N ASN A 204 -2.97 3.33 12.94
CA ASN A 204 -3.43 3.60 14.31
C ASN A 204 -4.60 4.58 14.38
N LEU A 205 -4.68 5.50 13.43
CA LEU A 205 -5.75 6.51 13.33
C LEU A 205 -7.03 5.88 12.79
N ASP A 206 -6.91 4.90 11.91
CA ASP A 206 -8.01 4.22 11.25
C ASP A 206 -7.90 2.68 11.48
N PRO A 207 -8.47 2.18 12.60
CA PRO A 207 -8.49 0.77 12.92
C PRO A 207 -9.31 -0.05 11.91
N VAL A 208 -8.97 -1.34 11.80
CA VAL A 208 -9.72 -2.28 10.96
C VAL A 208 -11.21 -2.25 11.27
N ASP A 209 -12.02 -2.02 10.25
CA ASP A 209 -13.48 -2.00 10.35
C ASP A 209 -14.13 -3.34 9.94
N ALA A 210 -15.46 -3.41 10.05
CA ALA A 210 -16.20 -4.64 9.73
C ALA A 210 -16.13 -4.99 8.24
N TRP A 211 -16.10 -3.99 7.35
CA TRP A 211 -16.03 -4.22 5.93
C TRP A 211 -14.66 -4.74 5.52
N GLU A 212 -13.57 -4.17 6.04
CA GLU A 212 -12.22 -4.62 5.74
C GLU A 212 -11.98 -6.05 6.21
N GLN A 213 -12.50 -6.44 7.39
CA GLN A 213 -12.47 -7.84 7.85
C GLN A 213 -13.22 -8.76 6.89
N GLN A 214 -14.44 -8.38 6.50
CA GLN A 214 -15.24 -9.17 5.57
C GLN A 214 -14.56 -9.29 4.20
N ARG A 215 -14.05 -8.19 3.65
CA ARG A 215 -13.29 -8.15 2.40
C ARG A 215 -12.08 -9.08 2.46
N ASN A 216 -11.31 -9.01 3.55
CA ASN A 216 -10.13 -9.85 3.77
C ASN A 216 -10.49 -11.35 3.77
N GLU A 217 -11.59 -11.73 4.44
CA GLU A 217 -12.07 -13.11 4.47
C GLU A 217 -12.56 -13.59 3.10
N LEU A 218 -13.31 -12.75 2.37
CA LEU A 218 -13.77 -13.07 1.01
C LEU A 218 -12.59 -13.25 0.05
N ILE A 219 -11.56 -12.40 0.16
CA ILE A 219 -10.32 -12.54 -0.61
C ILE A 219 -9.58 -13.81 -0.20
N ARG A 220 -9.46 -14.12 1.10
CA ARG A 220 -8.81 -15.35 1.58
C ARG A 220 -9.45 -16.59 0.98
N GLN A 221 -10.78 -16.64 0.91
CA GLN A 221 -11.51 -17.75 0.31
C GLN A 221 -11.27 -17.87 -1.21
N ALA A 222 -11.11 -16.75 -1.91
CA ALA A 222 -10.97 -16.73 -3.36
C ALA A 222 -9.52 -16.84 -3.87
N GLN A 223 -8.57 -16.21 -3.17
CA GLN A 223 -7.15 -16.15 -3.50
C GLN A 223 -6.33 -17.21 -2.76
N GLY A 224 -6.80 -17.68 -1.60
CA GLY A 224 -6.13 -18.68 -0.77
C GLY A 224 -5.26 -18.11 0.35
N ASN A 225 -5.11 -16.78 0.46
CA ASN A 225 -4.36 -16.14 1.55
C ASN A 225 -5.06 -14.88 2.06
N ASP A 226 -4.89 -14.59 3.35
CA ASP A 226 -5.35 -13.37 3.99
C ASP A 226 -4.27 -12.27 3.96
N ASN A 227 -4.67 -11.07 4.36
CA ASN A 227 -3.80 -10.00 4.79
C ASN A 227 -3.62 -10.08 6.33
N PRO A 228 -2.44 -10.49 6.84
CA PRO A 228 -2.21 -10.64 8.28
C PRO A 228 -2.35 -9.32 9.05
N TYR A 229 -2.19 -8.17 8.39
CA TYR A 229 -2.35 -6.85 9.01
C TYR A 229 -3.82 -6.52 9.29
N VAL A 230 -4.75 -7.18 8.61
CA VAL A 230 -6.19 -7.11 8.89
C VAL A 230 -6.58 -8.20 9.91
N THR A 231 -6.19 -9.45 9.66
CA THR A 231 -6.52 -10.60 10.53
C THR A 231 -5.97 -10.46 11.94
N HIS A 232 -4.75 -9.92 12.06
CA HIS A 232 -4.06 -9.72 13.33
C HIS A 232 -3.77 -8.24 13.56
N TYR A 233 -4.81 -7.41 13.42
CA TYR A 233 -4.70 -5.97 13.62
C TYR A 233 -4.02 -5.64 14.95
N GLN A 234 -2.98 -4.83 14.85
CA GLN A 234 -2.27 -4.28 15.99
C GLN A 234 -1.95 -2.82 15.73
N ARG A 235 -2.03 -2.02 16.78
CA ARG A 235 -1.49 -0.67 16.76
C ARG A 235 0.03 -0.74 16.74
N VAL A 236 0.66 0.03 15.87
CA VAL A 236 2.11 0.10 15.72
C VAL A 236 2.63 1.25 16.58
N ASP A 237 3.53 0.99 17.52
CA ASP A 237 4.17 2.09 18.26
C ASP A 237 5.11 2.87 17.32
N GLY A 238 4.77 4.12 17.03
CA GLY A 238 5.57 5.00 16.17
C GLY A 238 7.01 5.21 16.68
N LYS A 239 7.29 4.94 17.96
CA LYS A 239 8.65 4.95 18.51
C LYS A 239 9.46 3.70 18.16
N GLN A 240 8.81 2.55 17.95
CA GLN A 240 9.44 1.29 17.58
C GLN A 240 9.85 1.26 16.10
N VAL A 241 9.10 1.94 15.23
CA VAL A 241 9.46 2.12 13.80
C VAL A 241 10.79 2.85 13.66
N ASN A 242 11.03 3.85 14.51
CA ASN A 242 12.33 4.54 14.59
C ASN A 242 13.44 3.67 15.22
N ALA A 243 13.09 2.70 16.09
CA ALA A 243 14.08 1.87 16.77
C ALA A 243 14.57 0.67 15.94
N ILE A 244 13.79 0.23 14.94
CA ILE A 244 14.13 -0.93 14.12
C ILE A 244 15.14 -0.57 13.01
N GLU A 245 15.18 0.68 12.54
CA GLU A 245 16.06 1.04 11.41
C GLU A 245 16.41 2.54 11.32
N GLN A 246 16.77 3.18 12.44
CA GLN A 246 17.50 4.45 12.40
C GLN A 246 18.82 4.33 13.12
N ASP A 247 19.84 3.88 12.38
CA ASP A 247 21.15 4.46 12.57
C ASP A 247 21.69 4.91 11.22
N TRP A 248 21.95 6.21 11.09
CA TRP A 248 22.57 6.80 9.90
C TRP A 248 23.89 6.11 9.55
N VAL A 249 24.54 5.45 10.51
CA VAL A 249 25.74 4.64 10.29
C VAL A 249 25.44 3.38 9.45
N ASP A 250 24.26 2.76 9.60
CA ASP A 250 23.81 1.63 8.76
C ASP A 250 23.55 2.08 7.31
N GLU A 251 22.83 3.18 7.12
CA GLU A 251 22.54 3.73 5.78
C GLU A 251 23.80 4.21 5.07
N LEU A 252 24.68 4.93 5.78
CA LEU A 252 25.95 5.40 5.23
C LEU A 252 26.83 4.22 4.80
N TYR A 253 26.89 3.15 5.61
CA TYR A 253 27.67 1.98 5.25
C TYR A 253 27.10 1.25 4.02
N LEU A 254 25.77 1.14 3.90
CA LEU A 254 25.14 0.54 2.72
C LEU A 254 25.40 1.36 1.44
N MET A 255 25.41 2.69 1.52
CA MET A 255 25.80 3.56 0.40
C MET A 255 27.25 3.30 -0.03
N ILE A 256 28.17 3.20 0.93
CA ILE A 256 29.59 2.89 0.67
C ILE A 256 29.73 1.48 0.07
N PHE A 257 29.00 0.49 0.61
CA PHE A 257 29.04 -0.91 0.15
C PHE A 257 28.52 -1.09 -1.27
N ASN A 258 27.48 -0.35 -1.67
CA ASN A 258 26.94 -0.37 -3.02
C ASN A 258 27.89 0.28 -4.04
N GLN A 259 28.75 1.21 -3.61
CA GLN A 259 29.80 1.82 -4.43
C GLN A 259 31.18 1.16 -4.27
N ARG A 260 31.27 -0.04 -3.66
CA ARG A 260 32.56 -0.68 -3.35
C ARG A 260 33.46 -0.92 -4.56
N SER A 261 32.89 -1.08 -5.75
CA SER A 261 33.63 -1.28 -7.01
C SER A 261 34.22 0.01 -7.58
N SER A 262 33.71 1.18 -7.17
CA SER A 262 34.18 2.50 -7.61
C SER A 262 35.03 3.22 -6.56
N LEU A 263 35.15 2.67 -5.35
CA LEU A 263 35.94 3.24 -4.26
C LEU A 263 37.34 2.60 -4.18
N PRO A 264 38.37 3.37 -3.79
CA PRO A 264 39.66 2.78 -3.43
C PRO A 264 39.47 1.74 -2.32
N TYR A 265 40.10 0.57 -2.46
CA TYR A 265 39.96 -0.55 -1.52
C TYR A 265 40.18 -0.12 -0.05
N VAL A 266 41.15 0.77 0.19
CA VAL A 266 41.46 1.28 1.53
C VAL A 266 40.29 2.04 2.16
N VAL A 267 39.54 2.82 1.37
CA VAL A 267 38.36 3.56 1.84
C VAL A 267 37.24 2.60 2.24
N PHE A 268 36.98 1.59 1.39
CA PHE A 268 35.98 0.56 1.68
C PHE A 268 36.37 -0.29 2.90
N ALA A 269 37.64 -0.69 3.03
CA ALA A 269 38.15 -1.46 4.15
C ALA A 269 38.03 -0.70 5.48
N LEU A 270 38.39 0.60 5.51
CA LEU A 270 38.26 1.43 6.70
C LEU A 270 36.79 1.63 7.11
N ALA A 271 35.90 1.91 6.15
CA ALA A 271 34.47 2.02 6.41
C ALA A 271 33.89 0.71 6.99
N THR A 272 34.34 -0.44 6.48
CA THR A 272 33.95 -1.77 6.98
C THR A 272 34.40 -2.00 8.41
N ILE A 273 35.65 -1.65 8.74
CA ILE A 273 36.18 -1.79 10.11
C ILE A 273 35.42 -0.90 11.10
N LEU A 274 35.16 0.36 10.73
CA LEU A 274 34.38 1.30 11.54
C LEU A 274 32.96 0.81 11.76
N TYR A 275 32.33 0.27 10.71
CA TYR A 275 30.98 -0.29 10.77
C TYR A 275 30.90 -1.52 11.68
N LEU A 276 31.87 -2.45 11.59
CA LEU A 276 31.94 -3.60 12.49
C LEU A 276 32.13 -3.18 13.96
N GLY A 277 32.94 -2.15 14.21
CA GLY A 277 33.10 -1.55 15.53
C GLY A 277 31.79 -0.96 16.06
N TYR A 278 31.08 -0.23 15.21
CA TYR A 278 29.76 0.32 15.49
C TYR A 278 28.71 -0.78 15.79
N LEU A 279 28.65 -1.85 15.00
CA LEU A 279 27.75 -2.99 15.25
C LEU A 279 28.01 -3.66 16.61
N LYS A 280 29.29 -3.78 17.00
CA LYS A 280 29.68 -4.30 18.31
C LYS A 280 29.22 -3.38 19.44
N TYR A 281 29.40 -2.07 19.29
CA TYR A 281 28.94 -1.06 20.24
C TYR A 281 27.41 -1.02 20.36
N ARG A 282 26.69 -1.14 19.25
CA ARG A 282 25.22 -1.20 19.25
C ARG A 282 24.72 -2.43 20.01
N ARG A 283 25.30 -3.62 19.76
CA ARG A 283 24.94 -4.86 20.49
C ARG A 283 25.12 -4.72 22.01
N THR A 284 26.21 -4.12 22.47
CA THR A 284 26.44 -3.94 23.92
C THR A 284 25.46 -2.95 24.53
N ARG A 285 25.12 -1.86 23.82
CA ARG A 285 24.15 -0.86 24.29
C ARG A 285 22.72 -1.41 24.41
N THR A 286 22.25 -2.19 23.43
CA THR A 286 20.92 -2.83 23.48
C THR A 286 20.80 -3.83 24.64
N THR A 287 21.91 -4.44 25.06
CA THR A 287 21.94 -5.41 26.16
C THR A 287 21.81 -4.73 27.54
N GLN A 288 22.21 -3.46 27.67
CA GLN A 288 22.10 -2.68 28.92
C GLN A 288 20.73 -2.03 29.15
N GLN A 289 19.86 -1.94 28.14
CA GLN A 289 18.54 -1.28 28.24
C GLN A 289 17.36 -2.22 28.58
N LYS A 290 17.61 -3.50 28.87
CA LYS A 290 16.55 -4.42 29.36
C LYS A 290 16.35 -4.18 30.87
N PRO A 291 15.17 -3.74 31.36
CA PRO A 291 14.99 -3.55 32.79
C PRO A 291 14.94 -4.89 33.52
N SER A 292 15.71 -5.01 34.60
CA SER A 292 15.56 -6.11 35.56
C SER A 292 14.19 -6.00 36.22
N SER A 293 13.31 -6.96 35.97
CA SER A 293 12.05 -7.09 36.72
C SER A 293 12.38 -7.43 38.17
N THR A 294 12.34 -6.43 39.06
CA THR A 294 12.40 -6.64 40.51
C THR A 294 11.02 -6.43 41.13
N ASN A 295 10.55 -7.51 41.74
CA ASN A 295 9.34 -7.66 42.54
C ASN A 295 9.06 -6.48 43.50
N SER A 296 7.83 -5.96 43.48
CA SER A 296 7.25 -5.22 44.60
C SER A 296 6.17 -6.08 45.25
N LYS A 297 6.50 -6.64 46.42
CA LYS A 297 5.54 -7.26 47.35
C LYS A 297 4.71 -6.15 47.99
N THR A 298 3.42 -6.11 47.70
CA THR A 298 2.46 -5.21 48.37
C THR A 298 2.14 -5.72 49.77
N THR A 299 2.67 -5.05 50.79
CA THR A 299 2.28 -5.21 52.19
C THR A 299 0.88 -4.64 52.43
N ARG A 300 -0.07 -5.51 52.78
CA ARG A 300 -1.44 -5.17 53.18
C ARG A 300 -1.45 -4.71 54.64
N LYS A 301 -1.57 -3.41 54.91
CA LYS A 301 -1.87 -2.89 56.26
C LYS A 301 -3.38 -2.86 56.47
N THR A 302 -3.83 -3.71 57.40
CA THR A 302 -5.13 -3.72 58.03
C THR A 302 -5.35 -2.42 58.83
N ARG A 303 -6.55 -1.83 58.72
CA ARG A 303 -7.03 -0.78 59.64
C ARG A 303 -8.30 -1.32 60.32
N LYS A 304 -8.19 -1.57 61.63
CA LYS A 304 -9.30 -1.86 62.55
C LYS A 304 -9.56 -0.60 63.39
N ALA A 305 -10.85 -0.26 63.51
CA ALA A 305 -11.57 0.43 64.59
C ALA A 305 -10.90 1.59 65.37
N LYS A 306 -11.55 2.76 65.31
CA LYS A 306 -12.38 3.29 66.40
C LYS A 306 -13.41 4.26 65.84
#